data_AF-A0AAW1VDL6-F1
#
_entry.id   AF-A0AAW1VDL6-F1
#
_cell.length_a   1.000
_cell.length_b   1.000
_cell.length_c   1.000
_cell.angle_alpha   90.00
_cell.angle_beta   90.00
_cell.angle_gamma   90.00
#
_symmetry.space_group_name_H-M   'P 1'
#
loop_
_entity.id
_entity.type
_entity.pdbx_description
1 polymer ?
#
loop_
_entity_poly.entity_id
_entity_poly.type
_entity_poly.pdbx_seq_one_letter_code
_entity_poly.pdbx_strand_id
1 'polypeptide(L)'
;MSTGKRLAKRSIIGTRVCAPGEDGKYYSGVIQAVKTPASYTENNNCINLTPNTRYTVRFDSRQGNLGRTSCEFFEGNLIGPGFQSVLGLELVKGQKVFVTYNGREVCGEVCNHHSETDEVIIRIHPSGIEVCT
;
A
#
# COMPACT_ATOMS: atom_id res chain seq x y z
N MET A 1 -12.89 -13.06 33.97
CA MET A 1 -12.36 -13.43 32.64
C MET A 1 -12.55 -12.23 31.72
N SER A 2 -11.48 -11.48 31.45
CA SER A 2 -11.51 -10.31 30.56
C SER A 2 -11.29 -10.77 29.12
N THR A 3 -12.26 -10.55 28.24
CA THR A 3 -12.01 -10.51 26.80
C THR A 3 -12.87 -9.41 26.19
N GLY A 4 -12.53 -8.16 26.53
CA GLY A 4 -12.90 -7.02 25.70
C GLY A 4 -12.36 -7.26 24.29
N LYS A 5 -13.21 -7.73 23.37
CA LYS A 5 -12.88 -7.90 21.96
C LYS A 5 -12.51 -6.53 21.41
N ARG A 6 -11.21 -6.26 21.27
CA ARG A 6 -10.73 -5.09 20.54
C ARG A 6 -11.30 -5.18 19.13
N LEU A 7 -11.98 -4.12 18.69
CA LEU A 7 -12.37 -3.96 17.29
C LEU A 7 -11.11 -4.05 16.43
N ALA A 8 -11.08 -4.98 15.47
CA ALA A 8 -9.90 -5.31 14.68
C ALA A 8 -9.26 -4.09 13.97
N LYS A 9 -10.02 -3.01 13.75
CA LYS A 9 -9.54 -1.79 13.07
C LYS A 9 -9.04 -0.66 14.00
N ARG A 10 -9.00 -0.84 15.35
CA ARG A 10 -8.14 0.00 16.22
C ARG A 10 -6.67 -0.44 16.18
N SER A 11 -6.34 -1.49 15.42
CA SER A 11 -5.01 -2.09 15.33
C SER A 11 -4.34 -1.94 13.96
N ILE A 12 -4.94 -1.20 13.02
CA ILE A 12 -4.41 -1.00 11.65
C ILE A 12 -3.47 0.21 11.55
N ILE A 13 -3.47 1.12 12.54
CA ILE A 13 -2.50 2.21 12.60
C ILE A 13 -1.11 1.60 12.78
N GLY A 14 -0.16 2.01 11.93
CA GLY A 14 1.16 1.42 11.82
C GLY A 14 1.29 0.31 10.79
N THR A 15 0.18 -0.20 10.22
CA THR A 15 0.23 -1.18 9.13
C THR A 15 0.92 -0.58 7.91
N ARG A 16 1.86 -1.34 7.35
CA ARG A 16 2.54 -1.03 6.09
C ARG A 16 1.60 -1.29 4.92
N VAL A 17 1.43 -0.29 4.07
CA VAL A 17 0.61 -0.37 2.86
C VAL A 17 1.33 0.33 1.72
N CYS A 18 0.91 0.04 0.48
CA CYS A 18 1.21 0.86 -0.67
C CYS A 18 -0.03 1.65 -1.10
N ALA A 19 0.15 2.92 -1.44
CA ALA A 19 -0.91 3.81 -1.89
C ALA A 19 -0.49 4.52 -3.19
N PRO A 20 -1.43 4.85 -4.08
CA PRO A 20 -1.12 5.53 -5.34
C PRO A 20 -0.69 6.98 -5.09
N GLY A 21 0.35 7.41 -5.80
CA GLY A 21 0.75 8.80 -5.94
C GLY A 21 0.11 9.46 -7.16
N GLU A 22 0.36 10.75 -7.34
CA GLU A 22 -0.19 11.55 -8.45
C GLU A 22 0.35 11.13 -9.83
N ASP A 23 1.49 10.43 -9.87
CA ASP A 23 2.14 9.92 -11.08
C ASP A 23 1.69 8.49 -11.47
N GLY A 24 0.68 7.94 -10.78
CA GLY A 24 0.18 6.59 -11.02
C GLY A 24 1.05 5.48 -10.44
N LYS A 25 2.15 5.80 -9.76
CA LYS A 25 2.96 4.81 -9.04
C LYS A 25 2.40 4.55 -7.66
N TYR A 26 2.62 3.34 -7.16
CA TYR A 26 2.36 2.95 -5.79
C TYR A 26 3.58 3.18 -4.92
N TYR A 27 3.35 3.81 -3.78
CA TYR A 27 4.38 4.18 -2.83
C TYR A 27 4.10 3.55 -1.47
N SER A 28 5.15 2.98 -0.88
CA SER A 28 5.09 2.42 0.47
C SER A 28 4.90 3.51 1.52
N GLY A 29 4.08 3.22 2.51
CA GLY A 29 3.81 4.09 3.64
C GLY A 29 3.24 3.33 4.83
N VAL A 30 2.78 4.08 5.81
CA VAL A 30 2.12 3.55 7.01
C VAL A 30 0.77 4.23 7.22
N ILE A 31 -0.23 3.45 7.64
CA ILE A 31 -1.51 3.99 8.07
C ILE A 31 -1.27 4.78 9.37
N GLN A 32 -1.55 6.08 9.34
CA GLN A 32 -1.37 6.98 10.48
C GLN A 32 -2.69 7.26 11.20
N ALA A 33 -3.81 7.31 10.47
CA ALA A 33 -5.12 7.57 11.03
C ALA A 33 -6.22 6.87 10.22
N VAL A 34 -7.37 6.65 10.87
CA VAL A 34 -8.57 6.09 10.25
C VAL A 34 -9.73 7.01 10.58
N LYS A 35 -10.47 7.44 9.55
CA LYS A 35 -11.65 8.30 9.65
C LYS A 35 -12.86 7.53 9.13
N THR A 36 -13.72 7.11 10.04
CA THR A 36 -15.00 6.46 9.72
C THR A 36 -16.13 7.44 10.00
N PRO A 37 -16.86 7.92 8.98
CA PRO A 37 -18.02 8.77 9.22
C PRO A 37 -19.10 8.00 10.00
N ALA A 38 -19.76 8.68 10.94
CA ALA A 38 -20.73 8.10 11.87
C ALA A 38 -22.08 7.72 11.22
N SER A 39 -22.25 7.95 9.91
CA SER A 39 -23.47 7.68 9.17
C SER A 39 -23.53 6.24 8.64
N TYR A 40 -23.49 5.26 9.55
CA TYR A 40 -24.02 3.94 9.26
C TYR A 40 -24.59 3.33 10.54
N THR A 41 -25.88 3.00 10.51
CA THR A 41 -26.57 2.23 11.53
C THR A 41 -25.81 0.94 11.81
N GLU A 42 -25.69 0.62 13.09
CA GLU A 42 -24.91 -0.47 13.69
C GLU A 42 -25.03 -1.80 12.93
N ASN A 43 -24.20 -2.02 11.91
CA ASN A 43 -24.00 -3.35 11.37
C ASN A 43 -22.87 -3.99 12.18
N ASN A 44 -23.23 -4.98 13.00
CA ASN A 44 -22.35 -5.79 13.85
C ASN A 44 -21.31 -6.63 13.06
N ASN A 45 -21.01 -6.29 11.80
CA ASN A 45 -20.06 -7.01 10.99
C ASN A 45 -18.67 -6.39 11.11
N CYS A 46 -17.91 -6.88 12.08
CA CYS A 46 -16.59 -6.41 12.55
C CYS A 46 -15.46 -6.36 11.49
N ILE A 47 -15.74 -6.65 10.22
CA ILE A 47 -14.75 -6.87 9.16
C ILE A 47 -14.76 -5.73 8.13
N ASN A 48 -15.93 -5.17 7.80
CA ASN A 48 -16.06 -4.11 6.81
C ASN A 48 -16.36 -2.78 7.52
N LEU A 49 -15.30 -1.98 7.72
CA LEU A 49 -15.47 -0.57 8.03
C LEU A 49 -16.29 0.04 6.88
N THR A 50 -17.19 0.96 7.20
CA THR A 50 -18.15 1.53 6.26
C THR A 50 -17.47 1.90 4.94
N PRO A 51 -18.15 1.80 3.77
CA PRO A 51 -17.53 2.10 2.46
C PRO A 51 -16.92 3.51 2.37
N ASN A 52 -17.35 4.41 3.24
CA ASN A 52 -16.85 5.78 3.34
C ASN A 52 -15.68 5.96 4.32
N THR A 53 -15.13 4.86 4.84
CA THR A 53 -13.95 4.90 5.70
C THR A 53 -12.75 5.37 4.87
N ARG A 54 -12.07 6.38 5.41
CA ARG A 54 -10.81 6.89 4.86
C ARG A 54 -9.65 6.56 5.76
N TYR A 55 -8.54 6.20 5.14
CA TYR A 55 -7.29 5.88 5.80
C TYR A 55 -6.25 6.93 5.42
N THR A 56 -5.64 7.56 6.41
CA THR A 56 -4.53 8.50 6.18
C THR A 56 -3.24 7.69 6.12
N VAL A 57 -2.55 7.74 4.99
CA VAL A 57 -1.23 7.11 4.79
C VAL A 57 -0.16 8.18 4.86
N ARG A 58 0.87 7.94 5.68
CA ARG A 58 2.11 8.71 5.67
C ARG A 58 3.14 7.94 4.86
N PHE A 59 3.62 8.55 3.79
CA PHE A 59 4.60 7.96 2.89
C PHE A 59 5.99 7.85 3.53
N ASP A 60 6.83 6.96 2.98
CA ASP A 60 8.18 6.76 3.48
C ASP A 60 9.09 7.95 3.16
N SER A 61 9.89 8.40 4.13
CA SER A 61 10.78 9.56 3.99
C SER A 61 11.80 9.45 2.85
N ARG A 62 12.07 8.23 2.38
CA ARG A 62 12.96 7.95 1.25
C ARG A 62 12.33 8.19 -0.12
N GLN A 63 11.08 8.62 -0.18
CA GLN A 63 10.33 8.89 -1.43
C GLN A 63 10.35 10.38 -1.80
N GLY A 64 11.45 11.08 -1.52
CA GLY A 64 11.61 12.50 -1.81
C GLY A 64 10.55 13.39 -1.15
N ASN A 65 9.97 14.30 -1.92
CA ASN A 65 8.94 15.23 -1.45
C ASN A 65 7.67 14.52 -0.95
N LEU A 66 7.33 13.38 -1.55
CA LEU A 66 6.17 12.58 -1.15
C LEU A 66 6.32 12.02 0.27
N GLY A 67 7.55 11.68 0.67
CA GLY A 67 7.85 11.15 2.00
C GLY A 67 7.61 12.10 3.18
N ARG A 68 7.31 13.38 2.90
CA ARG A 68 6.93 14.39 3.90
C ARG A 68 5.43 14.65 3.97
N THR A 69 4.65 14.01 3.11
CA THR A 69 3.20 14.22 3.02
C THR A 69 2.41 13.04 3.58
N SER A 70 1.16 13.31 3.90
CA SER A 70 0.17 12.30 4.24
C SER A 70 -1.08 12.53 3.40
N CYS A 71 -1.63 11.46 2.83
CA CYS A 71 -2.79 11.53 1.95
C CYS A 71 -3.91 10.59 2.46
N GLU A 72 -5.16 10.91 2.14
CA GLU A 72 -6.32 10.10 2.51
C GLU A 72 -6.75 9.20 1.35
N PHE A 73 -6.99 7.93 1.65
CA PHE A 73 -7.36 6.92 0.66
C PHE A 73 -8.56 6.10 1.13
N PHE A 74 -9.33 5.58 0.18
CA PHE A 74 -10.31 4.53 0.46
C PHE A 74 -9.62 3.17 0.58
N GLU A 75 -10.33 2.21 1.19
CA GLU A 75 -9.86 0.83 1.32
C GLU A 75 -9.42 0.23 -0.03
N GLY A 76 -10.22 0.49 -1.08
CA GLY A 76 -9.97 0.00 -2.44
C GLY A 76 -8.83 0.71 -3.19
N ASN A 77 -8.08 1.60 -2.56
CA ASN A 77 -6.88 2.21 -3.16
C ASN A 77 -5.59 1.77 -2.45
N LEU A 78 -5.71 0.97 -1.39
CA LEU A 78 -4.58 0.55 -0.59
C LEU A 78 -4.24 -0.89 -0.91
N ILE A 79 -2.95 -1.19 -0.96
CA ILE A 79 -2.42 -2.54 -1.16
C ILE A 79 -1.69 -2.95 0.12
N GLY A 80 -1.96 -4.15 0.60
CA GLY A 80 -1.28 -4.70 1.76
C GLY A 80 -2.19 -5.55 2.65
N PRO A 81 -1.69 -6.00 3.82
CA PRO A 81 -2.45 -6.86 4.71
C PRO A 81 -3.77 -6.21 5.16
N GLY A 82 -4.89 -6.85 4.82
CA GLY A 82 -6.24 -6.32 5.12
C GLY A 82 -6.75 -5.28 4.12
N PHE A 83 -6.08 -5.11 2.98
CA PHE A 83 -6.46 -4.25 1.87
C PHE A 83 -6.38 -5.03 0.54
N GLN A 84 -6.31 -4.33 -0.61
CA GLN A 84 -6.22 -5.00 -1.91
C GLN A 84 -4.91 -5.77 -2.09
N SER A 85 -4.97 -6.75 -2.99
CA SER A 85 -3.80 -7.50 -3.46
C SER A 85 -3.06 -6.71 -4.53
N VAL A 86 -1.76 -7.00 -4.71
CA VAL A 86 -0.99 -6.50 -5.86
C VAL A 86 -1.40 -7.18 -7.18
N LEU A 87 -2.07 -8.34 -7.10
CA LEU A 87 -2.51 -9.10 -8.26
C LEU A 87 -3.59 -8.34 -9.04
N GLY A 88 -3.47 -8.32 -10.37
CA GLY A 88 -4.41 -7.64 -11.26
C GLY A 88 -4.23 -6.12 -11.34
N LEU A 89 -3.11 -5.60 -10.86
CA LEU A 89 -2.75 -4.19 -10.99
C LEU A 89 -1.85 -3.95 -12.20
N GLU A 90 -2.13 -2.86 -12.92
CA GLU A 90 -1.26 -2.40 -13.98
C GLU A 90 -0.11 -1.56 -13.41
N LEU A 91 1.09 -2.14 -13.37
CA LEU A 91 2.30 -1.42 -12.96
C LEU A 91 2.80 -0.48 -14.06
N VAL A 92 3.08 0.76 -13.68
CA VAL A 92 3.62 1.77 -14.61
C VAL A 92 5.15 1.71 -14.69
N LYS A 93 5.69 2.18 -15.81
CA LYS A 93 7.14 2.31 -16.00
C LYS A 93 7.76 3.19 -14.91
N GLY A 94 8.86 2.73 -14.34
CA GLY A 94 9.55 3.39 -13.25
C GLY A 94 8.98 3.15 -11.86
N GLN A 95 8.03 2.21 -11.73
CA GLN A 95 7.55 1.72 -10.44
C GLN A 95 8.66 0.95 -9.73
N LYS A 96 8.97 1.33 -8.49
CA LYS A 96 9.86 0.55 -7.63
C LYS A 96 9.15 -0.71 -7.16
N VAL A 97 9.80 -1.86 -7.31
CA VAL A 97 9.26 -3.17 -6.91
C VAL A 97 10.28 -3.95 -6.09
N PHE A 98 9.78 -4.88 -5.30
CA PHE A 98 10.59 -5.84 -4.56
C PHE A 98 10.16 -7.23 -4.99
N VAL A 99 11.11 -8.04 -5.43
CA VAL A 99 10.85 -9.39 -5.93
C VAL A 99 11.82 -10.37 -5.29
N THR A 100 11.40 -11.62 -5.17
CA THR A 100 12.28 -12.70 -4.74
C THR A 100 13.03 -13.26 -5.94
N TYR A 101 14.35 -13.06 -5.98
CA TYR A 101 15.24 -13.58 -7.01
C TYR A 101 16.38 -14.37 -6.35
N ASN A 102 16.60 -15.62 -6.77
CA ASN A 102 17.60 -16.53 -6.18
C ASN A 102 17.47 -16.67 -4.65
N GLY A 103 16.24 -16.75 -4.14
CA GLY A 103 15.96 -16.92 -2.70
C GLY A 103 16.22 -15.68 -1.84
N ARG A 104 16.46 -14.52 -2.46
CA ARG A 104 16.63 -13.23 -1.76
C ARG A 104 15.66 -12.20 -2.30
N GLU A 105 15.16 -11.33 -1.42
CA GLU A 105 14.44 -10.14 -1.86
C GLU A 105 15.43 -9.17 -2.51
N VAL A 106 15.10 -8.70 -3.71
CA VAL A 106 15.86 -7.71 -4.46
C VAL A 106 14.94 -6.57 -4.88
N CYS A 107 15.50 -5.37 -4.88
CA CYS A 107 14.83 -4.19 -5.40
C CYS A 107 14.95 -4.15 -6.93
N GLY A 108 13.91 -3.70 -7.61
CA GLY A 108 13.90 -3.47 -9.05
C GLY A 108 13.06 -2.27 -9.45
N GLU A 109 13.09 -1.97 -10.73
CA GLU A 109 12.28 -0.94 -11.37
C GLU A 109 11.53 -1.53 -12.58
N VAL A 110 10.23 -1.26 -12.70
CA VAL A 110 9.42 -1.71 -13.82
C VAL A 110 9.85 -1.00 -15.10
N CYS A 111 10.24 -1.78 -16.11
CA CYS A 111 10.58 -1.29 -17.43
C CYS A 111 9.37 -1.28 -18.37
N ASN A 112 8.58 -2.36 -18.33
CA ASN A 112 7.35 -2.51 -19.10
C ASN A 112 6.39 -3.49 -18.40
N HIS A 113 5.09 -3.34 -18.64
CA HIS A 113 4.06 -4.29 -18.22
C HIS A 113 3.15 -4.60 -19.41
N HIS A 114 3.05 -5.88 -19.80
CA HIS A 114 2.13 -6.35 -20.82
C HIS A 114 0.83 -6.81 -20.15
N SER A 115 -0.21 -5.95 -20.18
CA SER A 115 -1.44 -6.19 -19.44
C SER A 115 -2.28 -7.35 -19.99
N GLU A 116 -2.13 -7.67 -21.28
CA GLU A 116 -2.78 -8.83 -21.89
C GLU A 116 -2.30 -10.18 -21.33
N THR A 117 -1.04 -10.28 -20.91
CA THR A 117 -0.43 -11.52 -20.40
C THR A 117 -0.06 -11.43 -18.91
N ASP A 118 -0.25 -10.27 -18.28
CA ASP A 118 0.19 -9.95 -16.90
C ASP A 118 1.71 -10.16 -16.71
N GLU A 119 2.50 -9.95 -17.78
CA GLU A 119 3.95 -10.11 -17.78
C GLU A 119 4.65 -8.77 -17.49
N VAL A 120 5.41 -8.73 -16.39
CA VAL A 120 6.15 -7.54 -15.96
C VAL A 120 7.65 -7.71 -16.23
N ILE A 121 8.21 -6.83 -17.07
CA ILE A 121 9.65 -6.72 -17.28
C ILE A 121 10.22 -5.72 -16.26
N ILE A 122 11.16 -6.18 -15.45
CA ILE A 122 11.84 -5.35 -14.43
C ILE A 122 13.34 -5.31 -14.65
N ARG A 123 13.96 -4.21 -14.23
CA ARG A 123 15.41 -4.10 -14.06
C ARG A 123 15.73 -4.29 -12.59
N ILE A 124 16.49 -5.33 -12.25
CA ILE A 124 16.93 -5.58 -10.87
C ILE A 124 18.11 -4.65 -10.55
N HIS A 125 18.08 -4.03 -9.37
CA HIS A 125 19.21 -3.29 -8.80
C HIS A 125 19.96 -4.22 -7.83
N PRO A 126 21.21 -4.58 -8.12
CA PRO A 126 22.03 -5.35 -7.19
C PRO A 126 22.18 -4.62 -5.85
N SER A 127 22.28 -5.39 -4.77
CA SER A 127 22.50 -4.88 -3.42
C SER A 127 23.73 -3.95 -3.41
N GLY A 128 23.56 -2.69 -2.97
CA GLY A 128 24.65 -1.69 -2.93
C GLY A 128 24.71 -0.71 -4.10
N ILE A 129 23.83 -0.84 -5.11
CA ILE A 129 23.66 0.15 -6.21
C ILE A 129 22.30 0.84 -6.08
N GLU A 130 21.95 1.25 -4.86
CA GLU A 130 20.76 2.07 -4.64
C GLU A 130 21.08 3.48 -5.12
N VAL A 131 20.58 3.85 -6.31
CA VAL A 131 20.67 5.24 -6.77
C VAL A 131 19.78 6.06 -5.82
N CYS A 132 20.38 7.02 -5.11
CA CYS A 132 19.63 8.03 -4.40
C CYS A 132 18.87 8.87 -5.43
N THR A 133 17.59 8.58 -5.65
CA THR A 133 16.67 9.43 -6.40
C THR A 133 15.64 10.04 -5.46
#